data_AF-D5RH69-F1
#
_entry.id   AF-D5RH69-F1
#
_cell.length_a   1.000
_cell.length_b   1.000
_cell.length_c   1.000
_cell.angle_alpha   90.00
_cell.angle_beta   90.00
_cell.angle_gamma   90.00
#
_symmetry.space_group_name_H-M   'P 1'
#
loop_
_entity.id
_entity.type
_entity.pdbx_description
1 polymer ?
#
loop_
_entity_poly.entity_id
_entity_poly.type
_entity_poly.pdbx_seq_one_letter_code
_entity_poly.pdbx_strand_id
1 'polypeptide(L)'
;LIADEQAEELFGPVLALREVPDLAAVLGWLRAHPAPLAISLFGASRAERAAIAAGARAGAIVEERCLDHAAFPSLPFGGVGASGFGRYHGRAGFEAFSDWRARVRHGRFALSRLFDPPRAASRRALAWKLATGRGPKPRS
;
A
#
# COMPACT_ATOMS: atom_id res chain seq x y z
N LEU A 1 21.99 2.42 29.38
CA LEU A 1 22.37 3.60 28.58
C LEU A 1 22.35 3.14 27.12
N ILE A 2 21.26 3.15 26.36
CA ILE A 2 20.13 4.07 26.25
C ILE A 2 18.86 3.29 26.58
N ALA A 3 18.24 3.65 27.71
CA ALA A 3 16.88 3.27 28.03
C ALA A 3 16.07 4.54 27.78
N ASP A 4 15.50 4.66 26.58
CA ASP A 4 14.39 5.57 26.37
C ASP A 4 13.45 4.96 25.34
N GLU A 5 12.15 5.00 25.65
CA GLU A 5 11.09 4.32 24.92
C GLU A 5 10.80 4.97 23.55
N GLN A 6 11.49 6.04 23.17
CA GLN A 6 11.56 6.55 21.80
C GLN A 6 12.95 7.12 21.50
N ALA A 7 13.84 6.29 20.94
CA ALA A 7 15.08 6.80 20.38
C ALA A 7 14.78 7.65 19.13
N GLU A 8 15.03 8.96 19.22
CA GLU A 8 14.98 9.87 18.09
C GLU A 8 15.99 9.47 17.00
N GLU A 9 15.73 9.89 15.77
CA GLU A 9 16.61 9.63 14.63
C GLU A 9 17.95 10.37 14.82
N LEU A 10 19.05 9.62 14.86
CA LEU A 10 20.35 10.14 15.30
C LEU A 10 20.97 11.18 14.34
N PHE A 11 20.66 11.12 13.03
CA PHE A 11 21.14 12.02 11.95
C PHE A 11 22.60 12.53 12.10
N GLY A 12 23.49 11.70 12.63
CA GLY A 12 24.84 12.08 13.00
C GLY A 12 25.79 10.88 12.94
N PRO A 13 27.10 11.09 13.13
CA PRO A 13 28.12 10.06 12.97
C PRO A 13 28.21 9.12 14.19
N VAL A 14 27.06 8.71 14.74
CA VAL A 14 26.93 7.83 15.90
C VAL A 14 26.19 6.57 15.48
N LEU A 15 26.78 5.40 15.76
CA LEU A 15 26.15 4.09 15.54
C LEU A 15 25.80 3.46 16.88
N ALA A 16 24.50 3.40 17.20
CA ALA A 16 24.03 2.71 18.39
C ALA A 16 24.00 1.19 18.16
N LEU A 17 24.59 0.44 19.10
CA LEU A 17 24.59 -1.02 19.08
C LEU A 17 23.71 -1.54 20.21
N ARG A 18 22.85 -2.51 19.87
CA ARG A 18 22.00 -3.21 20.83
C ARG A 18 22.05 -4.69 20.54
N GLU A 19 22.50 -5.46 21.52
CA GLU A 19 22.39 -6.92 21.48
C GLU A 19 20.95 -7.35 21.77
N VAL A 20 20.51 -8.38 21.05
CA VAL A 20 19.17 -8.95 21.12
C VAL A 20 19.31 -10.48 21.13
N PRO A 21 18.46 -11.20 21.87
CA PRO A 21 18.66 -12.63 22.09
C PRO A 21 18.37 -13.47 20.84
N ASP A 22 17.38 -13.07 20.04
CA ASP A 22 16.93 -13.81 18.87
C ASP A 22 16.15 -12.94 17.88
N LEU A 23 15.78 -13.55 16.75
CA LEU A 23 14.98 -12.91 15.71
C LEU A 23 13.58 -12.50 16.18
N ALA A 24 12.97 -13.27 17.09
CA ALA A 24 11.63 -12.98 17.57
C ALA A 24 11.59 -11.67 18.37
N ALA A 25 12.63 -11.41 19.18
CA ALA A 25 12.83 -10.16 19.88
C ALA A 25 13.00 -8.98 18.91
N VAL A 26 13.76 -9.16 17.82
CA VAL A 26 13.90 -8.13 16.76
C VAL A 26 12.57 -7.80 16.10
N LEU A 27 11.81 -8.83 15.70
CA LEU A 27 10.50 -8.64 15.07
C LEU A 27 9.49 -8.00 16.02
N GLY A 28 9.51 -8.39 17.30
CA GLY A 28 8.70 -7.76 18.34
C GLY A 28 9.03 -6.27 18.49
N TRP A 29 10.33 -5.95 18.52
CA TRP A 29 10.80 -4.57 18.59
C TRP A 29 10.36 -3.77 17.36
N LEU A 30 10.60 -4.26 16.14
CA LEU A 30 10.21 -3.58 14.89
C LEU A 30 8.70 -3.32 14.80
N ARG A 31 7.86 -4.23 15.33
CA ARG A 31 6.39 -4.06 15.33
C ARG A 31 5.90 -3.05 16.36
N ALA A 32 6.62 -2.90 17.47
CA ALA A 32 6.28 -1.96 18.53
C ALA A 32 6.69 -0.52 18.21
N HIS A 33 7.52 -0.30 17.17
CA HIS A 33 8.06 1.01 16.82
C HIS A 33 7.52 1.51 15.47
N PRO A 34 7.59 2.83 15.20
CA PRO A 34 7.22 3.37 13.91
C PRO A 34 8.05 2.74 12.78
N ALA A 35 7.40 2.44 11.66
CA ALA A 35 8.03 1.73 10.55
C ALA A 35 9.15 2.59 9.91
N PRO A 36 10.40 2.09 9.87
CA PRO A 36 11.53 2.84 9.32
C PRO A 36 11.50 2.93 7.79
N LEU A 37 12.29 3.84 7.23
CA LEU A 37 12.44 3.97 5.79
C LEU A 37 13.14 2.75 5.19
N ALA A 38 14.18 2.23 5.85
CA ALA A 38 14.93 1.07 5.38
C ALA A 38 15.37 0.17 6.54
N ILE A 39 15.44 -1.13 6.28
CA ILE A 39 16.10 -2.13 7.13
C ILE A 39 17.26 -2.71 6.33
N SER A 40 18.46 -2.67 6.89
CA SER A 40 19.62 -3.39 6.33
C SER A 40 19.85 -4.69 7.09
N LEU A 41 19.97 -5.80 6.37
CA LEU A 41 20.18 -7.14 6.91
C LEU A 41 21.53 -7.66 6.48
N PHE A 42 22.35 -8.11 7.44
CA PHE A 42 23.67 -8.68 7.18
C PHE A 42 23.77 -10.06 7.82
N GLY A 43 24.34 -11.01 7.09
CA GLY A 43 24.64 -12.35 7.61
C GLY A 43 23.41 -13.22 7.93
N ALA A 44 22.21 -12.79 7.52
CA ALA A 44 20.97 -13.51 7.81
C ALA A 44 20.82 -14.75 6.91
N SER A 45 20.41 -15.87 7.51
CA SER A 45 19.99 -17.05 6.77
C SER A 45 18.77 -16.76 5.89
N ARG A 46 18.51 -17.63 4.92
CA ARG A 46 17.33 -17.51 4.05
C ARG A 46 16.01 -17.51 4.83
N ALA A 47 15.93 -18.31 5.89
CA ALA A 47 14.75 -18.40 6.73
C ALA A 47 14.51 -17.10 7.52
N GLU A 48 15.57 -16.51 8.06
CA GLU A 48 15.49 -15.25 8.81
C GLU A 48 15.11 -14.09 7.88
N ARG A 49 15.70 -14.01 6.68
CA ARG A 49 15.32 -13.00 5.68
C ARG A 49 13.84 -13.07 5.32
N ALA A 50 13.33 -14.28 5.07
CA ALA A 50 11.91 -14.49 4.77
C ALA A 50 11.01 -14.09 5.95
N ALA A 51 11.40 -14.43 7.18
CA ALA A 51 10.68 -14.05 8.39
C ALA A 51 10.66 -12.54 8.61
N ILE A 52 11.76 -11.83 8.33
CA ILE A 52 11.82 -10.36 8.41
C ILE A 52 10.94 -9.72 7.33
N ALA A 53 11.05 -10.17 6.09
CA ALA A 53 10.24 -9.65 4.98
C ALA A 53 8.74 -9.83 5.22
N ALA A 54 8.33 -10.93 5.86
CA ALA A 54 6.92 -11.17 6.21
C ALA A 54 6.49 -10.44 7.48
N GLY A 55 7.40 -10.22 8.42
CA GLY A 55 7.10 -9.81 9.79
C GLY A 55 7.33 -8.34 10.12
N ALA A 56 8.13 -7.63 9.33
CA ALA A 56 8.50 -6.24 9.54
C ALA A 56 7.87 -5.32 8.48
N ARG A 57 7.59 -4.07 8.89
CA ARG A 57 7.16 -3.01 7.97
C ARG A 57 8.29 -2.02 7.80
N ALA A 58 8.66 -1.76 6.55
CA ALA A 58 9.65 -0.75 6.19
C ALA A 58 9.40 -0.25 4.77
N GLY A 59 9.96 0.91 4.43
CA GLY A 59 9.97 1.41 3.04
C GLY A 59 10.74 0.46 2.10
N ALA A 60 11.89 -0.03 2.56
CA ALA A 60 12.73 -1.01 1.89
C ALA A 60 13.40 -1.99 2.87
N ILE A 61 13.74 -3.18 2.37
CA ILE A 61 14.63 -4.13 3.04
C ILE A 61 15.80 -4.36 2.09
N VAL A 62 17.02 -4.19 2.59
CA VAL A 62 18.27 -4.29 1.83
C VAL A 62 19.13 -5.38 2.46
N GLU A 63 19.63 -6.30 1.65
CA GLU A 63 20.44 -7.41 2.11
C GLU A 63 21.92 -7.16 1.76
N GLU A 64 22.81 -7.39 2.72
CA GLU A 64 24.27 -7.31 2.60
C GLU A 64 24.83 -5.94 2.16
N ARG A 65 23.99 -4.90 2.18
CA ARG A 65 24.29 -3.53 1.76
C ARG A 65 23.48 -2.53 2.57
N CYS A 66 23.84 -1.26 2.42
CA CYS A 66 23.10 -0.12 2.95
C CYS A 66 22.87 0.90 1.84
N LEU A 67 21.72 1.58 1.88
CA LEU A 67 21.37 2.77 1.06
C LEU A 67 21.31 2.59 -0.46
N ASP A 68 21.93 1.55 -1.03
CA ASP A 68 22.04 1.27 -2.46
C ASP A 68 20.69 1.20 -3.19
N HIS A 69 19.63 0.72 -2.54
CA HIS A 69 18.27 0.72 -3.11
C HIS A 69 17.80 2.11 -3.57
N ALA A 70 18.28 3.19 -2.93
CA ALA A 70 17.98 4.56 -3.32
C ALA A 70 18.68 4.98 -4.62
N ALA A 71 19.77 4.31 -5.01
CA ALA A 71 20.49 4.58 -6.24
C ALA A 71 19.90 3.86 -7.46
N PHE A 72 19.02 2.87 -7.28
CA PHE A 72 18.43 2.12 -8.38
C PHE A 72 17.14 2.79 -8.89
N PRO A 73 17.14 3.41 -10.09
CA PRO A 73 15.98 4.18 -10.57
C PRO A 73 14.77 3.30 -10.91
N SER A 74 14.95 1.99 -11.06
CA SER A 74 13.88 1.04 -11.32
C SER A 74 13.14 0.59 -10.05
N LEU A 75 13.71 0.83 -8.86
CA LEU A 75 13.10 0.46 -7.59
C LEU A 75 12.28 1.62 -7.02
N PRO A 76 11.05 1.36 -6.55
CA PRO A 76 10.19 2.41 -6.02
C PRO A 76 10.68 2.83 -4.61
N PHE A 77 11.21 4.04 -4.50
CA PHE A 77 11.73 4.59 -3.25
C PHE A 77 10.63 5.37 -2.52
N GLY A 78 10.46 5.10 -1.22
CA GLY A 78 9.47 5.76 -0.37
C GLY A 78 9.23 5.00 0.93
N GLY A 79 8.66 5.71 1.91
CA GLY A 79 8.37 5.19 3.24
C GLY A 79 7.03 4.46 3.36
N VAL A 80 6.73 4.05 4.59
CA VAL A 80 5.43 3.51 4.99
C VAL A 80 5.11 3.94 6.42
N GLY A 81 3.90 4.46 6.65
CA GLY A 81 3.50 4.93 7.98
C GLY A 81 4.31 6.16 8.39
N ALA A 82 5.00 6.10 9.52
CA ALA A 82 5.75 7.24 10.06
C ALA A 82 6.96 7.66 9.19
N SER A 83 7.54 6.73 8.42
CA SER A 83 8.62 7.06 7.47
C SER A 83 8.14 7.73 6.19
N GLY A 84 6.82 7.90 6.00
CA GLY A 84 6.23 8.59 4.87
C GLY A 84 5.20 7.77 4.10
N PHE A 85 4.70 8.34 3.01
CA PHE A 85 3.70 7.75 2.13
C PHE A 85 4.03 8.04 0.66
N GLY A 86 3.50 7.20 -0.23
CA GLY A 86 3.81 7.28 -1.67
C GLY A 86 5.20 6.74 -1.99
N ARG A 87 5.45 6.56 -3.29
CA ARG A 87 6.75 6.09 -3.80
C ARG A 87 7.06 6.83 -5.09
N TYR A 88 8.34 7.09 -5.33
CA TYR A 88 8.84 7.66 -6.58
C TYR A 88 10.01 6.82 -7.12
N HIS A 89 10.72 7.33 -8.13
CA HIS A 89 11.64 6.62 -9.05
C HIS A 89 10.97 5.82 -10.16
N GLY A 90 11.59 5.89 -11.33
CA GLY A 90 11.21 5.15 -12.53
C GLY A 90 9.71 5.26 -12.82
N ARG A 91 9.08 4.09 -12.99
CA ARG A 91 7.65 3.99 -13.23
C ARG A 91 6.81 4.50 -12.06
N ALA A 92 7.19 4.19 -10.82
CA ALA A 92 6.43 4.64 -9.64
C ALA A 92 6.40 6.18 -9.55
N GLY A 93 7.52 6.84 -9.88
CA GLY A 93 7.56 8.31 -9.96
C GLY A 93 6.65 8.85 -11.05
N PHE A 94 6.69 8.27 -12.26
CA PHE A 94 5.78 8.67 -13.33
C PHE A 94 4.31 8.52 -12.91
N GLU A 95 3.94 7.39 -12.32
CA GLU A 95 2.58 7.12 -11.85
C GLU A 95 2.16 8.05 -10.70
N ALA A 96 3.09 8.45 -9.82
CA ALA A 96 2.83 9.35 -8.70
C ALA A 96 2.57 10.80 -9.13
N PHE A 97 3.20 11.26 -10.22
CA PHE A 97 3.01 12.61 -10.77
C PHE A 97 2.04 12.66 -11.96
N SER A 98 1.36 11.54 -12.26
CA SER A 98 0.35 11.47 -13.31
C SER A 98 -1.06 11.50 -12.74
N ASP A 99 -1.97 12.17 -13.43
CA ASP A 99 -3.40 12.09 -13.14
C ASP A 99 -4.01 10.85 -13.82
N TRP A 100 -4.53 9.92 -13.02
CA TRP A 100 -5.16 8.70 -13.52
C TRP A 100 -6.60 8.96 -13.96
N ARG A 101 -6.77 9.33 -15.22
CA ARG A 101 -8.10 9.58 -15.78
C ARG A 101 -8.84 8.29 -16.15
N ALA A 102 -9.89 7.97 -15.39
CA ALA A 102 -10.82 6.90 -15.76
C ALA A 102 -11.66 7.28 -16.99
N ARG A 103 -11.75 6.37 -17.97
CA ARG A 103 -12.63 6.50 -19.13
C ARG A 103 -13.47 5.25 -19.30
N VAL A 104 -14.79 5.40 -19.20
CA VAL A 104 -15.76 4.31 -19.37
C VAL A 104 -16.65 4.60 -20.58
N ARG A 105 -16.89 3.58 -21.41
CA ARG A 105 -17.83 3.65 -22.54
C ARG A 105 -18.81 2.49 -22.46
N HIS A 106 -20.09 2.79 -22.26
CA HIS A 106 -21.15 1.78 -22.30
C HIS A 106 -21.49 1.42 -23.76
N GLY A 107 -21.29 0.15 -24.12
CA GLY A 107 -21.66 -0.37 -25.44
C GLY A 107 -23.17 -0.41 -25.65
N ARG A 108 -23.62 -0.59 -26.91
CA ARG A 108 -25.05 -0.55 -27.29
C ARG A 108 -25.92 -1.50 -26.47
N PHE A 109 -25.41 -2.68 -26.14
CA PHE A 109 -26.09 -3.76 -25.42
C PHE A 109 -25.66 -3.88 -23.94
N ALA A 110 -25.05 -2.84 -23.37
CA ALA A 110 -24.61 -2.89 -21.98
C ALA A 110 -25.81 -2.98 -21.02
N LEU A 111 -25.77 -3.96 -20.10
CA LEU A 111 -26.82 -4.19 -19.11
C LEU A 111 -27.04 -2.97 -18.22
N SER A 112 -25.99 -2.19 -17.95
CA SER A 112 -26.07 -0.93 -17.20
C SER A 112 -27.08 0.07 -17.80
N ARG A 113 -27.34 0.01 -19.12
CA ARG A 113 -28.33 0.86 -19.79
C ARG A 113 -29.77 0.57 -19.37
N LEU A 114 -30.01 -0.50 -18.60
CA LEU A 114 -31.29 -0.73 -17.93
C LEU A 114 -31.57 0.32 -16.85
N PHE A 115 -30.52 0.90 -16.26
CA PHE A 115 -30.62 1.89 -15.20
C PHE A 115 -30.64 3.33 -15.73
N ASP A 116 -30.23 3.58 -16.98
CA ASP A 116 -30.25 4.91 -17.63
C ASP A 116 -31.67 5.54 -17.70
N PRO A 117 -31.83 6.83 -17.34
CA PRO A 117 -33.04 7.61 -17.63
C PRO A 117 -33.01 8.25 -19.06
N PRO A 118 -34.16 8.56 -19.69
CA PRO A 118 -35.53 8.27 -19.28
C PRO A 118 -35.98 6.92 -19.82
N ARG A 119 -36.36 6.03 -18.91
CA ARG A 119 -36.83 4.68 -19.23
C ARG A 119 -38.11 4.77 -20.06
N ALA A 120 -38.16 4.13 -21.23
CA ALA A 120 -39.41 3.85 -21.94
C ALA A 120 -40.44 3.25 -20.94
N ALA A 121 -41.73 3.53 -21.10
CA ALA A 121 -42.76 3.17 -20.10
C ALA A 121 -42.73 1.69 -19.68
N SER A 122 -42.42 0.79 -20.61
CA SER A 122 -42.21 -0.64 -20.36
C SER A 122 -41.03 -0.94 -19.42
N ARG A 123 -39.93 -0.17 -19.53
CA ARG A 123 -38.71 -0.32 -18.73
C ARG A 123 -38.87 0.29 -17.33
N ARG A 124 -39.69 1.35 -17.17
CA ARG A 124 -40.11 1.85 -15.84
C ARG A 124 -40.91 0.78 -15.10
N ALA A 125 -41.84 0.13 -15.78
CA ALA A 125 -42.70 -0.89 -15.18
C ALA A 125 -41.90 -2.12 -14.73
N LEU A 126 -40.91 -2.52 -15.52
CA LEU A 126 -40.00 -3.61 -15.16
C LEU A 126 -39.10 -3.24 -13.97
N ALA A 127 -38.48 -2.07 -13.97
CA ALA A 127 -37.65 -1.62 -12.85
C ALA A 127 -38.46 -1.47 -11.54
N TRP A 128 -39.72 -0.99 -11.62
CA TRP A 128 -40.65 -0.96 -10.49
C TRP A 128 -40.94 -2.36 -9.95
N LYS A 129 -41.25 -3.30 -10.85
CA LYS A 129 -41.51 -4.71 -10.48
C LYS A 129 -40.30 -5.33 -9.78
N LEU A 130 -39.09 -5.09 -10.29
CA LEU A 130 -37.87 -5.64 -9.71
C LEU A 130 -37.53 -5.03 -8.35
N ALA A 131 -37.75 -3.72 -8.17
CA ALA A 131 -37.47 -3.05 -6.89
C ALA A 131 -38.48 -3.37 -5.78
N THR A 132 -39.72 -3.75 -6.13
CA THR A 132 -40.82 -3.89 -5.16
C THR A 132 -41.41 -5.31 -5.07
N GLY A 133 -41.01 -6.23 -5.96
CA GLY A 133 -41.57 -7.58 -6.06
C GLY A 133 -43.05 -7.63 -6.48
N ARG A 134 -43.67 -6.47 -6.81
CA ARG A 134 -45.09 -6.31 -7.14
C ARG A 134 -45.28 -5.58 -8.46
N GLY A 135 -46.30 -5.95 -9.23
CA GLY A 135 -46.66 -5.24 -10.47
C GLY A 135 -47.87 -4.33 -10.33
N PRO A 136 -48.10 -3.36 -11.26
CA PRO A 136 -47.16 -2.48 -11.95
C PRO A 136 -47.39 -1.01 -11.51
N LYS A 137 -46.40 -0.11 -11.54
CA LYS A 137 -46.73 1.32 -11.70
C LYS A 137 -45.67 2.10 -12.46
N PRO A 138 -45.97 2.41 -13.73
CA PRO A 138 -45.73 3.78 -14.22
C PRO A 138 -46.63 4.24 -15.40
N ARG A 139 -47.18 5.47 -15.35
CA ARG A 139 -47.60 6.27 -16.53
C ARG A 139 -47.31 7.78 -16.31
N SER A 140 -46.84 8.41 -17.39
CA SER A 140 -46.15 9.73 -17.57
C SER A 140 -44.97 10.00 -16.63
#